data_AF-A0A660QL97-F1
#
_entry.id   AF-A0A660QL97-F1
#
_cell.length_a   1.000
_cell.length_b   1.000
_cell.length_c   1.000
_cell.angle_alpha   90.00
_cell.angle_beta   90.00
_cell.angle_gamma   90.00
#
_symmetry.space_group_name_H-M   'P 1'
#
loop_
_entity.id
_entity.type
_entity.pdbx_description
1 polymer ?
#
loop_
_entity_poly.entity_id
_entity_poly.type
_entity_poly.pdbx_seq_one_letter_code
_entity_poly.pdbx_strand_id
1 'polypeptide(L)'
;MTKIILSVAFSLIMFVLKYPISSVVLFAVASLGSSVYFHVSSSKKADILHSITFVVLILMILVSKINQTEEISTLPFLLALVAAVFYDTLYKSVMWFLPWAVFWASIGYGFLGILTDKYGNSGYLLIVAISLIALRNVFERRKDLGRKICDRSDEANMDSKSKS
;
A
#
# COMPACT_ATOMS: atom_id res chain seq x y z
N MET A 1 10.75 5.40 12.43
CA MET A 1 10.76 4.89 13.82
C MET A 1 9.45 4.19 14.22
N THR A 2 8.30 4.87 14.32
CA THR A 2 7.04 4.29 14.86
C THR A 2 6.61 2.97 14.21
N LYS A 3 6.66 2.86 12.88
CA LYS A 3 6.28 1.63 12.15
C LYS A 3 7.20 0.44 12.41
N ILE A 4 8.48 0.71 12.62
CA ILE A 4 9.47 -0.32 12.98
C ILE A 4 9.15 -0.86 14.38
N ILE A 5 8.92 0.04 15.33
CA ILE A 5 8.53 -0.34 16.71
C ILE A 5 7.24 -1.15 16.70
N LEU A 6 6.22 -0.70 15.96
CA LEU A 6 4.97 -1.43 15.80
C LEU A 6 5.17 -2.80 15.14
N SER A 7 6.02 -2.91 14.12
CA SER A 7 6.32 -4.20 13.46
C SER A 7 6.96 -5.19 14.43
N VAL A 8 7.93 -4.75 15.23
CA VAL A 8 8.57 -5.58 16.27
C VAL A 8 7.55 -5.98 17.34
N ALA A 9 6.85 -5.01 17.92
CA ALA A 9 5.88 -5.25 18.98
C ALA A 9 4.78 -6.22 18.52
N PHE A 10 4.26 -6.03 17.31
CA PHE A 10 3.18 -6.87 16.79
C PHE A 10 3.66 -8.27 16.40
N SER A 11 4.90 -8.42 15.94
CA SER A 11 5.51 -9.74 15.72
C SER A 11 5.64 -10.53 17.04
N LEU A 12 6.04 -9.85 18.13
CA LEU A 12 6.08 -10.44 19.46
C LEU A 12 4.67 -10.80 19.97
N ILE A 13 3.68 -9.93 19.74
CA ILE A 13 2.27 -10.23 20.07
C ILE A 13 1.80 -11.47 19.32
N MET A 14 2.04 -11.58 18.01
CA MET A 14 1.66 -12.77 17.24
C MET A 14 2.34 -14.04 17.77
N PHE A 15 3.61 -13.94 18.16
CA PHE A 15 4.33 -15.05 18.79
C PHE A 15 3.69 -15.47 20.12
N VAL A 16 3.39 -14.52 21.02
CA VAL A 16 2.72 -14.78 22.30
C VAL A 16 1.31 -15.36 22.12
N LEU A 17 0.59 -14.92 21.08
CA LEU A 17 -0.73 -15.43 20.70
C LEU A 17 -0.70 -16.80 20.01
N LYS A 18 0.48 -17.45 19.97
CA LYS A 18 0.71 -18.79 19.40
C LYS A 18 0.29 -18.92 17.94
N TYR A 19 0.49 -17.87 17.13
CA TYR A 19 0.38 -18.01 15.68
C TYR A 19 1.44 -18.97 15.13
N PRO A 20 1.20 -19.63 13.98
CA PRO A 20 2.20 -20.44 13.31
C PRO A 20 3.49 -19.64 13.08
N ILE A 21 4.65 -20.23 13.41
CA ILE A 21 5.96 -19.56 13.32
C ILE A 21 6.21 -19.02 11.91
N SER A 22 5.82 -19.77 10.87
CA SER A 22 5.90 -19.32 9.47
C SER A 22 5.18 -18.00 9.24
N SER A 23 3.95 -17.85 9.74
CA SER A 23 3.16 -16.62 9.64
C SER A 23 3.77 -15.45 10.41
N VAL A 24 4.33 -15.72 11.60
CA VAL A 24 5.04 -14.71 12.40
C VAL A 24 6.27 -14.20 11.67
N VAL A 25 7.09 -15.11 11.13
CA VAL A 25 8.31 -14.75 10.37
C VAL A 25 7.95 -13.99 9.11
N LEU A 26 6.94 -14.45 8.36
CA LEU A 26 6.52 -13.81 7.11
C LEU A 26 5.97 -12.40 7.37
N PHE A 27 5.18 -12.23 8.44
CA PHE A 27 4.75 -10.91 8.92
C PHE A 27 5.95 -10.04 9.31
N ALA A 28 6.87 -10.55 10.12
CA ALA A 28 8.03 -9.80 10.60
C ALA A 28 8.91 -9.32 9.43
N VAL A 29 9.25 -10.21 8.49
CA VAL A 29 10.07 -9.87 7.33
C VAL A 29 9.37 -8.84 6.45
N ALA A 30 8.10 -9.05 6.11
CA ALA A 30 7.37 -8.13 5.25
C ALA A 30 7.17 -6.76 5.92
N SER A 31 6.69 -6.71 7.16
CA SER A 31 6.38 -5.47 7.88
C SER A 31 7.62 -4.70 8.29
N LEU A 32 8.63 -5.38 8.85
CA LEU A 32 9.83 -4.75 9.37
C LEU A 32 10.75 -4.32 8.24
N GLY A 33 10.95 -5.17 7.23
CA GLY A 33 11.74 -4.84 6.05
C GLY A 33 11.18 -3.63 5.28
N SER A 34 9.88 -3.63 5.01
CA SER A 34 9.21 -2.49 4.35
C SER A 34 9.16 -1.23 5.22
N SER A 35 8.98 -1.37 6.53
CA SER A 35 9.00 -0.22 7.46
C SER A 35 10.37 0.43 7.59
N VAL A 36 11.46 -0.35 7.55
CA VAL A 36 12.84 0.17 7.53
C VAL A 36 13.09 0.93 6.23
N TYR A 37 12.67 0.37 5.08
CA TYR A 37 12.80 1.05 3.79
C TYR A 37 12.13 2.44 3.81
N PHE A 38 10.86 2.50 4.21
CA PHE A 38 10.12 3.76 4.25
C PHE A 38 10.55 4.72 5.36
N HIS A 39 11.31 4.24 6.37
CA HIS A 39 11.92 5.15 7.33
C HIS A 39 13.03 6.00 6.69
N VAL A 40 13.70 5.48 5.66
CA VAL A 40 14.81 6.14 4.96
C VAL A 40 14.33 6.78 3.64
N SER A 41 13.26 6.28 3.01
CA SER A 41 12.70 6.87 1.79
C SER A 41 12.12 8.27 2.02
N SER A 42 12.25 9.13 1.01
CA SER A 42 11.66 10.48 0.99
C SER A 42 10.24 10.53 0.40
N SER A 43 9.72 9.39 -0.07
CA SER A 43 8.45 9.30 -0.80
C SER A 43 7.25 9.29 0.14
N LYS A 44 6.66 10.47 0.37
CA LYS A 44 5.48 10.60 1.24
C LYS A 44 4.26 9.82 0.75
N LYS A 45 4.03 9.74 -0.58
CA LYS A 45 2.82 9.07 -1.12
C LYS A 45 2.87 7.55 -0.90
N ALA A 46 3.98 6.90 -1.26
CA ALA A 46 4.14 5.46 -1.08
C ALA A 46 4.21 5.09 0.42
N ASP A 47 4.81 5.95 1.24
CA ASP A 47 4.86 5.82 2.69
C ASP A 47 3.46 5.84 3.34
N ILE A 48 2.56 6.72 2.88
CA ILE A 48 1.17 6.77 3.35
C ILE A 48 0.41 5.49 2.96
N LEU A 49 0.53 5.04 1.71
CA LEU A 49 -0.12 3.80 1.24
C LEU A 49 0.37 2.59 2.05
N HIS A 50 1.68 2.50 2.29
CA HIS A 50 2.28 1.49 3.15
C HIS A 50 1.71 1.56 4.57
N SER A 51 1.65 2.74 5.17
CA SER A 51 1.18 2.94 6.55
C SER A 51 -0.29 2.54 6.72
N ILE A 52 -1.16 2.93 5.78
CA ILE A 52 -2.58 2.53 5.79
C ILE A 52 -2.70 1.01 5.66
N THR A 53 -1.98 0.42 4.71
CA THR A 53 -1.97 -1.04 4.50
C THR A 53 -1.51 -1.79 5.75
N PHE A 54 -0.49 -1.26 6.44
CA PHE A 54 0.04 -1.86 7.66
C PHE A 54 -0.97 -1.83 8.82
N VAL A 55 -1.67 -0.71 9.00
CA VAL A 55 -2.74 -0.59 10.00
C VAL A 55 -3.89 -1.55 9.68
N VAL A 56 -4.32 -1.61 8.42
CA VAL A 56 -5.38 -2.54 7.97
C VAL A 56 -4.96 -3.98 8.24
N LEU A 57 -3.74 -4.37 7.89
CA LEU A 57 -3.22 -5.72 8.15
C LEU A 57 -3.29 -6.09 9.64
N ILE A 58 -2.84 -5.19 10.53
CA ILE A 58 -2.91 -5.40 11.98
C ILE A 58 -4.36 -5.59 12.43
N LEU A 59 -5.27 -4.72 11.97
CA LEU A 59 -6.69 -4.83 12.31
C LEU A 59 -7.28 -6.16 11.85
N MET A 60 -6.92 -6.64 10.65
CA MET A 60 -7.40 -7.94 10.15
C MET A 60 -6.91 -9.11 11.01
N ILE A 61 -5.63 -9.10 11.40
CA ILE A 61 -5.07 -10.13 12.30
C ILE A 61 -5.83 -10.13 13.64
N LEU A 62 -6.09 -8.96 14.22
CA LEU A 62 -6.82 -8.85 15.49
C LEU A 62 -8.27 -9.33 15.35
N VAL A 63 -8.97 -8.87 14.32
CA VAL A 63 -10.38 -9.23 14.08
C VAL A 63 -10.54 -10.73 13.85
N SER A 64 -9.67 -11.33 13.02
CA SER A 64 -9.70 -12.78 12.78
C SER A 64 -9.47 -13.57 14.07
N LYS A 65 -8.60 -13.08 14.97
CA LYS A 65 -8.37 -13.74 16.26
C LYS A 65 -9.57 -13.63 17.21
N ILE A 66 -10.20 -12.45 17.26
CA ILE A 66 -11.33 -12.18 18.17
C ILE A 66 -12.56 -12.99 17.76
N ASN A 67 -12.86 -13.04 16.46
CA ASN A 67 -14.09 -13.66 15.98
C ASN A 67 -13.99 -15.19 15.80
N GLN A 68 -12.80 -15.77 15.99
CA GLN A 68 -12.53 -17.20 15.75
C GLN A 68 -13.02 -17.69 14.35
N THR A 69 -13.12 -16.77 13.40
CA THR A 69 -13.55 -17.07 12.04
C THR A 69 -12.45 -17.83 11.30
N GLU A 70 -12.84 -18.65 10.32
CA GLU A 70 -11.89 -19.19 9.34
C GLU A 70 -11.04 -18.04 8.77
N GLU A 71 -9.75 -18.32 8.60
CA GLU A 71 -8.69 -17.32 8.42
C GLU A 71 -9.03 -16.32 7.30
N ILE A 72 -9.33 -15.08 7.68
CA ILE A 72 -9.21 -13.96 6.74
C ILE A 72 -7.75 -13.97 6.30
N SER A 73 -7.49 -14.37 5.06
CA SER A 73 -6.13 -14.49 4.56
C SER A 73 -5.44 -13.13 4.62
N THR A 74 -4.39 -13.02 5.44
CA THR A 74 -3.60 -11.80 5.63
C THR A 74 -2.53 -11.62 4.54
N LEU A 75 -2.31 -12.68 3.75
CA LEU A 75 -1.33 -12.73 2.66
C LEU A 75 -1.48 -11.59 1.64
N PRO A 76 -2.69 -11.21 1.18
CA PRO A 76 -2.85 -10.11 0.21
C PRO A 76 -2.32 -8.78 0.77
N PHE A 77 -2.56 -8.50 2.05
CA PHE A 77 -2.05 -7.27 2.67
C PHE A 77 -0.53 -7.31 2.88
N LEU A 78 0.04 -8.48 3.19
CA LEU A 78 1.49 -8.67 3.24
C LEU A 78 2.16 -8.44 1.88
N LEU A 79 1.57 -8.99 0.81
CA LEU A 79 2.03 -8.74 -0.56
C LEU A 79 1.91 -7.26 -0.94
N ALA A 80 0.85 -6.57 -0.53
CA ALA A 80 0.69 -5.14 -0.74
C ALA A 80 1.79 -4.32 -0.02
N LEU A 81 2.19 -4.68 1.21
CA LEU A 81 3.30 -4.00 1.91
C LEU A 81 4.62 -4.10 1.13
N VAL A 82 4.93 -5.29 0.62
CA VAL A 82 6.14 -5.53 -0.17
C VAL A 82 6.05 -4.83 -1.52
N ALA A 83 4.91 -4.90 -2.19
CA ALA A 83 4.67 -4.23 -3.46
C ALA A 83 4.78 -2.70 -3.36
N ALA A 84 4.42 -2.10 -2.21
CA ALA A 84 4.60 -0.67 -1.99
C ALA A 84 6.08 -0.25 -2.05
N VAL A 85 7.00 -1.09 -1.54
CA VAL A 85 8.46 -0.84 -1.63
C VAL A 85 8.91 -0.89 -3.09
N PHE A 86 8.48 -1.92 -3.85
CA PHE A 86 8.82 -2.03 -5.27
C PHE A 86 8.18 -0.92 -6.11
N TYR A 87 6.99 -0.48 -5.74
CA TYR A 87 6.30 0.63 -6.40
C TYR A 87 7.09 1.92 -6.23
N ASP A 88 7.62 2.18 -5.04
CA ASP A 88 8.44 3.37 -4.77
C ASP A 88 9.78 3.30 -5.52
N THR A 89 10.51 2.18 -5.41
CA THR A 89 11.81 2.01 -6.06
C THR A 89 11.73 2.07 -7.59
N LEU A 90 10.68 1.51 -8.18
CA LEU A 90 10.49 1.48 -9.63
C LEU A 90 9.62 2.63 -10.14
N TYR A 91 9.26 3.62 -9.32
CA TYR A 91 8.29 4.66 -9.69
C TYR A 91 8.64 5.41 -10.99
N LYS A 92 9.92 5.63 -11.27
CA LYS A 92 10.40 6.29 -12.50
C LYS A 92 10.66 5.33 -13.67
N SER A 93 10.69 4.03 -13.42
CA SER A 93 10.94 3.01 -14.44
C SER A 93 9.69 2.77 -15.30
N VAL A 94 9.86 2.21 -16.50
CA VAL A 94 8.77 1.69 -17.34
C VAL A 94 8.05 0.53 -16.63
N MET A 95 8.78 -0.24 -15.81
CA MET A 95 8.25 -1.39 -15.08
C MET A 95 7.41 -1.04 -13.84
N TRP A 96 7.25 0.23 -13.50
CA TRP A 96 6.46 0.70 -12.34
C TRP A 96 5.03 0.14 -12.26
N PHE A 97 4.43 -0.19 -13.41
CA PHE A 97 3.04 -0.62 -13.48
C PHE A 97 2.84 -1.99 -12.83
N LEU A 98 3.86 -2.85 -12.86
CA LEU A 98 3.82 -4.19 -12.28
C LEU A 98 3.62 -4.13 -10.76
N PRO A 99 4.50 -3.50 -9.97
CA PRO A 99 4.30 -3.39 -8.53
C PRO A 99 3.07 -2.55 -8.16
N TRP A 100 2.71 -1.55 -8.98
CA TRP A 100 1.45 -0.82 -8.80
C TRP A 100 0.21 -1.73 -8.94
N ALA A 101 0.16 -2.57 -9.99
CA ALA A 101 -0.95 -3.47 -10.23
C ALA A 101 -1.02 -4.55 -9.15
N VAL A 102 0.13 -5.12 -8.76
CA VAL A 102 0.21 -6.08 -7.64
C VAL A 102 -0.29 -5.44 -6.35
N PHE A 103 0.10 -4.20 -6.04
CA PHE A 103 -0.38 -3.49 -4.86
C PHE A 103 -1.91 -3.39 -4.85
N TRP A 104 -2.51 -2.81 -5.91
CA TRP A 104 -3.95 -2.59 -5.94
C TRP A 104 -4.77 -3.86 -6.05
N ALA A 105 -4.30 -4.86 -6.80
CA ALA A 105 -4.95 -6.17 -6.89
C ALA A 105 -4.94 -6.87 -5.52
N SER A 106 -3.83 -6.81 -4.78
CA SER A 106 -3.73 -7.45 -3.47
C SER A 106 -4.60 -6.75 -2.43
N ILE A 107 -4.67 -5.41 -2.45
CA ILE A 107 -5.61 -4.63 -1.63
C ILE A 107 -7.05 -4.99 -1.97
N GLY A 108 -7.41 -4.98 -3.26
CA GLY A 108 -8.75 -5.32 -3.73
C GLY A 108 -9.17 -6.73 -3.33
N TYR A 109 -8.29 -7.72 -3.54
CA TYR A 109 -8.53 -9.11 -3.18
C TYR A 109 -8.66 -9.30 -1.66
N GLY A 110 -7.80 -8.64 -0.88
CA GLY A 110 -7.87 -8.67 0.58
C GLY A 110 -9.20 -8.15 1.11
N PHE A 111 -9.65 -6.99 0.63
CA PHE A 111 -10.95 -6.43 1.01
C PHE A 111 -12.15 -7.21 0.47
N LEU A 112 -12.04 -7.79 -0.73
CA LEU A 112 -13.10 -8.62 -1.30
C LEU A 112 -13.42 -9.78 -0.36
N GLY A 113 -12.41 -10.57 0.05
CA GLY A 113 -12.64 -11.73 0.91
C GLY A 113 -13.38 -11.38 2.21
N ILE A 114 -13.11 -10.21 2.77
CA ILE A 114 -13.76 -9.74 4.00
C ILE A 114 -15.22 -9.31 3.74
N LEU A 115 -15.44 -8.58 2.65
CA LEU A 115 -16.75 -7.97 2.39
C LEU A 115 -17.73 -8.94 1.75
N THR A 116 -17.28 -9.89 0.93
CA THR A 116 -18.17 -10.91 0.39
C THR A 116 -18.69 -11.83 1.48
N ASP A 117 -17.88 -12.12 2.49
CA ASP A 117 -18.30 -12.90 3.66
C ASP A 117 -19.40 -12.17 4.47
N LYS A 118 -19.24 -10.84 4.67
CA LYS A 118 -20.15 -10.07 5.51
C LYS A 118 -21.36 -9.44 4.80
N TYR A 119 -21.21 -9.05 3.53
CA TYR A 119 -22.18 -8.23 2.80
C TYR A 119 -22.59 -8.82 1.43
N GLY A 120 -22.12 -10.02 1.08
CA GLY A 120 -22.44 -10.69 -0.18
C GLY A 120 -22.12 -9.83 -1.41
N ASN A 121 -23.06 -9.73 -2.35
CA ASN A 121 -22.87 -9.00 -3.61
C ASN A 121 -22.66 -7.49 -3.45
N SER A 122 -23.02 -6.90 -2.31
CA SER A 122 -22.75 -5.47 -2.06
C SER A 122 -21.25 -5.21 -1.81
N GLY A 123 -20.47 -6.24 -1.46
CA GLY A 123 -19.01 -6.13 -1.27
C GLY A 123 -18.25 -5.72 -2.54
N TYR A 124 -18.80 -6.00 -3.73
CA TYR A 124 -18.20 -5.61 -5.01
C TYR A 124 -18.17 -4.08 -5.22
N LEU A 125 -19.01 -3.31 -4.53
CA LEU A 125 -18.99 -1.84 -4.60
C LEU A 125 -17.66 -1.26 -4.10
N LEU A 126 -17.00 -1.92 -3.14
CA LEU A 126 -15.69 -1.48 -2.66
C LEU A 126 -14.59 -1.69 -3.71
N ILE A 127 -14.69 -2.73 -4.55
CA ILE A 127 -13.75 -2.92 -5.66
C ILE A 127 -13.83 -1.75 -6.63
N VAL A 128 -15.05 -1.25 -6.92
CA VAL A 128 -15.25 -0.09 -7.77
C VAL A 128 -14.56 1.14 -7.16
N ALA A 129 -14.75 1.38 -5.86
CA ALA A 129 -14.09 2.47 -5.14
C ALA A 129 -12.55 2.35 -5.19
N ILE A 130 -12.00 1.16 -4.91
CA ILE A 130 -10.56 0.89 -4.97
C ILE A 130 -10.02 1.11 -6.40
N SER A 131 -10.75 0.67 -7.42
CA SER A 131 -10.37 0.84 -8.83
C SER A 131 -10.32 2.31 -9.23
N LEU A 132 -11.28 3.13 -8.76
CA LEU A 132 -11.28 4.57 -9.00
C LEU A 132 -10.07 5.26 -8.33
N ILE A 133 -9.74 4.86 -7.10
CA ILE A 133 -8.55 5.38 -6.39
C ILE A 133 -7.26 4.97 -7.14
N ALA A 134 -7.18 3.71 -7.58
CA ALA A 134 -6.06 3.21 -8.35
C ALA A 134 -5.89 4.01 -9.65
N LEU A 135 -6.96 4.18 -10.44
CA LEU A 135 -6.97 4.95 -11.69
C LEU A 135 -6.52 6.41 -11.45
N ARG A 136 -7.04 7.06 -10.41
CA ARG A 136 -6.61 8.41 -10.03
C ARG A 136 -5.09 8.49 -9.84
N ASN A 137 -4.50 7.49 -9.17
CA ASN A 137 -3.05 7.44 -8.93
C ASN A 137 -2.25 7.33 -10.25
N VAL A 138 -2.75 6.59 -11.25
CA VAL A 138 -2.16 6.53 -12.60
C VAL A 138 -2.18 7.89 -13.29
N PHE A 139 -3.31 8.61 -13.22
CA PHE A 139 -3.42 9.94 -13.81
C PHE A 139 -2.53 10.98 -13.10
N GLU A 140 -2.43 10.93 -11.78
CA GLU A 140 -1.52 11.79 -11.02
C GLU A 140 -0.06 11.56 -11.41
N ARG A 141 0.36 10.31 -11.59
CA ARG A 141 1.72 10.01 -12.08
C ARG A 141 2.00 10.58 -13.46
N ARG A 142 1.05 10.49 -14.40
CA ARG A 142 1.22 11.09 -15.74
C ARG A 142 1.38 12.61 -15.64
N LYS A 143 0.65 13.27 -14.74
CA LYS A 143 0.82 14.70 -14.45
C LYS A 143 2.18 15.00 -13.82
N ASP A 144 2.60 14.22 -12.83
CA ASP A 144 3.89 14.41 -12.13
C ASP A 144 5.11 14.16 -13.04
N LEU A 145 5.02 13.23 -14.00
CA LEU A 145 6.06 13.01 -15.02
C LEU A 145 5.98 14.04 -16.15
N GLY A 146 4.78 14.42 -16.61
CA GLY A 146 4.61 15.48 -17.60
C GLY A 146 5.09 16.85 -17.11
N ARG A 147 4.88 17.15 -15.82
CA ARG A 147 5.37 18.38 -15.16
C ARG A 147 6.89 18.39 -14.93
N LYS A 148 7.57 17.25 -15.08
CA LYS A 148 9.04 17.18 -15.11
C LYS A 148 9.61 17.35 -16.52
N ILE A 149 8.77 17.25 -17.55
CA ILE A 149 9.16 17.49 -18.94
C ILE A 149 8.93 18.97 -19.29
N CYS A 150 7.89 19.59 -18.75
CA CYS A 150 7.68 21.04 -18.79
C CYS A 150 8.03 21.62 -17.42
N ASP A 151 9.28 22.03 -17.21
CA ASP A 151 9.67 22.71 -15.98
C ASP A 151 8.86 23.98 -15.80
N ARG A 152 8.46 24.24 -14.55
CA ARG A 152 7.63 25.40 -14.13
C ARG A 152 8.28 26.76 -14.45
N SER A 153 9.53 26.77 -14.93
CA SER A 153 10.23 27.95 -15.44
C SER A 153 9.67 28.46 -16.78
N ASP A 154 9.01 27.61 -17.56
CA ASP A 154 8.54 28.02 -18.90
C ASP A 154 7.20 28.76 -18.84
N GLU A 155 6.34 28.49 -17.84
CA GLU A 155 5.11 29.26 -17.62
C GLU A 155 5.43 30.69 -17.15
N ALA A 156 6.44 30.87 -16.28
CA ALA A 156 6.84 32.20 -15.81
C ALA A 156 7.57 33.04 -16.88
N ASN A 157 8.17 32.40 -17.89
CA ASN A 157 8.88 33.07 -18.99
C ASN A 157 8.02 33.29 -20.25
N MET A 158 6.84 32.67 -20.36
CA MET A 158 5.91 32.96 -21.45
C MET A 158 5.10 34.25 -21.20
N ASP A 159 4.75 34.55 -19.96
CA ASP A 159 4.04 35.79 -19.59
C ASP A 159 4.90 37.06 -19.72
N SER A 160 6.23 36.93 -19.77
CA SER A 160 7.14 38.07 -19.95
C SER A 160 7.45 38.39 -21.42
N LYS A 161 7.20 37.45 -22.35
CA LYS A 161 7.43 37.66 -23.79
C LYS A 161 6.23 38.25 -24.53
N SER A 162 5.04 38.29 -23.94
CA SER A 162 3.86 38.91 -24.56
C SER A 162 3.70 40.40 -24.24
N LYS A 163 4.71 41.02 -23.61
CA LYS A 163 4.79 42.46 -23.34
C LYS A 163 6.14 43.01 -23.79
N SER A 164 6.41 42.99 -25.09
CA SER A 164 7.38 43.89 -25.72
C SER A 164 6.73 44.58 -26.90
#